data_AF-A0A1I4EYM4-F1
#
_entry.id   AF-A0A1I4EYM4-F1
#
_cell.length_a   1.000
_cell.length_b   1.000
_cell.length_c   1.000
_cell.angle_alpha   90.00
_cell.angle_beta   90.00
_cell.angle_gamma   90.00
#
_symmetry.space_group_name_H-M   'P 1'
#
loop_
_entity.id
_entity.type
_entity.pdbx_description
1 polymer ?
#
loop_
_entity_poly.entity_id
_entity_poly.type
_entity_poly.pdbx_seq_one_letter_code
_entity_poly.pdbx_strand_id
1 'polypeptide(L)'
;MYCGKHKPVSAGNVKISHLNPTFVKASQARFLRDTGRVPALTRNGNSKAYPLRILNRHEIVNDRFGGEEVIITYCPLCGSDTANKAKVNGSFLIQCLRAAL
;
A
#
# COMPACT_ATOMS: atom_id res chain seq x y z
N MET A 1 10.21 0.20 12.41
CA MET A 1 9.27 -0.70 11.71
C MET A 1 7.85 -0.34 12.13
N TYR A 2 7.04 0.22 11.23
CA TYR A 2 5.61 0.39 11.48
C TYR A 2 4.91 -0.93 11.10
N CYS A 3 4.47 -1.69 12.10
CA CYS A 3 3.68 -2.90 11.89
C CYS A 3 2.22 -2.47 11.65
N GLY A 4 1.75 -2.56 10.40
CA GLY A 4 0.39 -2.16 10.03
C GLY A 4 -0.64 -3.09 10.64
N LYS A 5 -1.67 -2.55 11.32
CA LYS A 5 -2.84 -3.35 11.71
C LYS A 5 -3.73 -3.51 10.47
N HIS A 6 -3.97 -4.74 10.02
CA HIS A 6 -4.95 -5.01 8.97
C HIS A 6 -6.31 -4.48 9.37
N LYS A 7 -6.88 -3.58 8.56
CA LYS A 7 -8.25 -3.08 8.73
C LYS A 7 -9.14 -3.75 7.68
N PRO A 8 -10.40 -4.08 8.00
CA PRO A 8 -11.38 -4.40 6.98
C PRO A 8 -11.55 -3.22 6.02
N VAL A 9 -11.93 -3.49 4.77
CA VAL A 9 -11.94 -2.54 3.63
C VAL A 9 -12.78 -1.28 3.89
N SER A 10 -13.59 -1.22 4.95
CA SER A 10 -14.61 -0.21 5.21
C SER A 10 -14.13 1.21 5.56
N ALA A 11 -12.83 1.47 5.74
CA ALA A 11 -12.35 2.78 6.17
C ALA A 11 -11.07 3.23 5.42
N GLY A 12 -11.23 3.82 4.24
CA GLY A 12 -10.15 4.55 3.58
C GLY A 12 -10.21 4.58 2.06
N ASN A 13 -9.14 5.14 1.49
CA ASN A 13 -8.88 5.19 0.07
C ASN A 13 -8.19 3.90 -0.39
N VAL A 14 -8.69 3.21 -1.42
CA VAL A 14 -8.22 1.90 -1.90
C VAL A 14 -7.60 2.02 -3.29
N LYS A 15 -6.37 1.51 -3.47
CA LYS A 15 -5.68 1.47 -4.78
C LYS A 15 -6.32 0.45 -5.73
N ILE A 16 -6.73 0.86 -6.93
CA ILE A 16 -7.49 0.00 -7.88
C ILE A 16 -6.62 -0.72 -8.94
N SER A 17 -5.59 -0.08 -9.51
CA SER A 17 -5.01 -0.57 -10.77
C SER A 17 -3.48 -0.72 -10.77
N HIS A 18 -2.97 -1.48 -11.73
CA HIS A 18 -1.58 -1.89 -11.88
C HIS A 18 -0.72 -0.85 -12.62
N LEU A 19 -1.23 -0.28 -13.73
CA LEU A 19 -0.47 0.62 -14.60
C LEU A 19 -0.70 2.10 -14.28
N ASN A 20 -1.92 2.47 -13.88
CA ASN A 20 -2.29 3.84 -13.51
C ASN A 20 -3.18 3.85 -12.27
N PRO A 21 -2.61 3.51 -11.10
CA PRO A 21 -3.39 3.31 -9.89
C PRO A 21 -4.12 4.57 -9.44
N THR A 22 -5.43 4.47 -9.30
CA THR A 22 -6.25 5.46 -8.62
C THR A 22 -6.68 4.95 -7.26
N PHE A 23 -6.86 5.87 -6.33
CA PHE A 23 -7.46 5.60 -5.04
C PHE A 23 -8.96 5.89 -5.10
N VAL A 24 -9.78 4.95 -4.64
CA VAL A 24 -11.23 5.14 -4.51
C VAL A 24 -11.69 5.01 -3.07
N LYS A 25 -12.91 5.46 -2.76
CA LYS A 25 -13.51 5.17 -1.47
C LYS A 25 -13.72 3.66 -1.31
N ALA A 26 -13.58 3.17 -0.08
CA ALA A 26 -13.94 1.81 0.33
C ALA A 26 -15.23 1.29 -0.31
N SER A 27 -16.31 2.08 -0.26
CA SER A 27 -17.63 1.72 -0.80
C SER A 27 -17.67 1.55 -2.33
N GLN A 28 -16.68 2.07 -3.05
CA GLN A 28 -16.56 1.96 -4.50
C GLN A 28 -15.64 0.80 -4.90
N ALA A 29 -14.92 0.19 -3.97
CA ALA A 29 -13.98 -0.91 -4.23
C ALA A 29 -14.69 -2.27 -4.39
N ARG A 30 -15.67 -2.35 -5.30
CA ARG A 30 -16.53 -3.55 -5.52
C ARG A 30 -15.78 -4.81 -5.99
N PHE A 31 -14.52 -4.66 -6.40
CA PHE A 31 -13.65 -5.76 -6.81
C PHE A 31 -12.96 -6.47 -5.63
N LEU A 32 -13.08 -5.90 -4.42
CA LEU A 32 -12.65 -6.52 -3.18
C LEU A 32 -13.81 -7.28 -2.56
N ARG A 33 -13.51 -8.45 -2.02
CA ARG A 33 -14.43 -9.16 -1.12
C ARG A 33 -14.37 -8.50 0.25
N ASP A 34 -15.48 -8.51 0.98
CA ASP A 34 -15.56 -7.93 2.32
C ASP A 34 -14.57 -8.59 3.32
N THR A 35 -14.19 -9.84 3.07
CA THR A 35 -13.20 -10.61 3.85
C THR A 35 -11.76 -10.47 3.34
N GLY A 36 -11.54 -9.70 2.27
CA GLY A 36 -10.21 -9.50 1.70
C GLY A 36 -9.29 -8.74 2.67
N ARG A 37 -8.11 -9.29 2.97
CA ARG A 37 -7.08 -8.57 3.73
C ARG A 37 -6.55 -7.40 2.91
N VAL A 38 -6.47 -6.24 3.55
CA VAL A 38 -5.89 -5.03 2.99
C VAL A 38 -4.94 -4.41 4.00
N PRO A 39 -3.62 -4.46 3.78
CA PRO A 39 -2.67 -3.58 4.44
C PRO A 39 -3.16 -2.13 4.37
N ALA A 40 -3.17 -1.45 5.51
CA ALA A 40 -3.67 -0.09 5.61
C ALA A 40 -2.68 0.76 6.41
N LEU A 41 -2.48 1.99 5.95
CA LEU A 41 -1.62 2.97 6.59
C LEU A 41 -2.42 4.25 6.81
N THR A 42 -2.42 4.72 8.07
CA THR A 42 -2.96 6.03 8.43
C THR A 42 -1.82 6.94 8.84
N ARG A 43 -1.71 8.09 8.19
CA ARG A 43 -0.64 9.04 8.43
C ARG A 43 -1.07 10.46 8.06
N ASN A 44 -0.74 11.44 8.90
CA ASN A 44 -1.11 12.85 8.68
C ASN A 44 -2.61 13.02 8.37
N GLY A 45 -3.47 12.30 9.10
CA GLY A 45 -4.93 12.31 8.90
C GLY A 45 -5.43 11.59 7.64
N ASN A 46 -4.55 11.08 6.79
CA ASN A 46 -4.90 10.35 5.57
C ASN A 46 -4.78 8.84 5.78
N SER A 47 -5.87 8.12 5.49
CA SER A 47 -5.91 6.66 5.56
C SER A 47 -6.01 6.06 4.15
N LYS A 48 -5.06 5.20 3.81
CA LYS A 48 -5.02 4.47 2.54
C LYS A 48 -4.88 2.97 2.79
N ALA A 49 -5.47 2.18 1.90
CA ALA A 49 -5.46 0.73 1.92
C ALA A 49 -4.96 0.18 0.57
N TYR A 50 -4.21 -0.91 0.65
CA TYR A 50 -3.49 -1.51 -0.46
C TYR A 50 -3.91 -2.97 -0.57
N PRO A 51 -4.69 -3.36 -1.59
CA PRO A 51 -5.18 -4.72 -1.70
C PRO A 51 -4.06 -5.76 -1.85
N LEU A 52 -4.15 -6.87 -1.11
CA LEU A 52 -3.20 -7.98 -1.28
C LEU A 52 -3.20 -8.56 -2.69
N ARG A 53 -4.33 -8.51 -3.41
CA ARG A 53 -4.36 -8.94 -4.82
C ARG A 53 -3.40 -8.16 -5.72
N ILE A 54 -3.14 -6.89 -5.39
CA ILE A 54 -2.18 -6.04 -6.08
C ILE A 54 -0.79 -6.27 -5.48
N LEU A 55 -0.66 -6.26 -4.16
CA LEU A 55 0.61 -6.43 -3.47
C LEU A 55 1.25 -7.82 -3.66
N ASN A 56 0.47 -8.88 -3.87
CA ASN A 56 1.01 -10.21 -4.18
C ASN A 56 1.77 -10.26 -5.50
N ARG A 57 1.46 -9.35 -6.45
CA ARG A 57 2.14 -9.28 -7.75
C ARG A 57 3.15 -8.14 -7.84
N HIS A 58 2.94 -7.06 -7.10
CA HIS A 58 3.78 -5.86 -7.17
C HIS A 58 4.70 -5.66 -5.99
N GLU A 59 4.44 -6.33 -4.87
CA GLU A 59 5.20 -6.43 -3.60
C GLU A 59 5.63 -5.12 -2.94
N ILE A 60 5.65 -4.00 -3.67
CA ILE A 60 6.20 -2.72 -3.32
C ILE A 60 5.30 -1.62 -3.90
N VAL A 61 4.98 -0.63 -3.08
CA VAL A 61 4.23 0.56 -3.49
C VAL A 61 4.97 1.81 -3.01
N ASN A 62 5.39 2.64 -3.95
CA ASN A 62 5.83 4.01 -3.68
C ASN A 62 4.58 4.90 -3.58
N ASP A 63 4.33 5.52 -2.43
CA ASP A 63 3.19 6.41 -2.20
C ASP A 63 3.59 7.66 -1.42
N ARG A 64 2.69 8.64 -1.34
CA ARG A 64 2.90 9.91 -0.65
C ARG A 64 1.73 10.24 0.27
N PHE A 65 2.04 10.66 1.49
CA PHE A 65 1.08 11.10 2.51
C PHE A 65 1.33 12.56 2.89
N GLY A 66 0.55 13.48 2.32
CA GLY A 66 0.61 14.90 2.68
C GLY A 66 2.01 15.52 2.52
N GLY A 67 2.79 15.05 1.56
CA GLY A 67 4.17 15.53 1.33
C GLY A 67 5.26 14.56 1.74
N GLU A 68 4.96 13.53 2.53
CA GLU A 68 5.92 12.52 2.97
C GLU A 68 5.88 11.28 2.08
N GLU A 69 7.02 10.92 1.50
CA GLU A 69 7.20 9.74 0.66
C GLU A 69 7.33 8.49 1.54
N VAL A 70 6.57 7.47 1.19
CA VAL A 70 6.48 6.21 1.92
C VAL A 70 6.61 5.05 0.94
N ILE A 71 7.44 4.07 1.30
CA ILE A 71 7.52 2.78 0.62
C ILE A 71 6.77 1.76 1.48
N ILE A 72 5.78 1.12 0.88
CA ILE A 72 5.07 -0.01 1.46
C ILE A 72 5.57 -1.27 0.79
N THR A 73 5.98 -2.26 1.57
CA THR A 73 6.39 -3.57 1.07
C THR A 73 5.49 -4.64 1.64
N TYR A 74 5.33 -5.72 0.88
CA TYR A 74 4.59 -6.91 1.29
C TYR A 74 5.33 -8.16 0.84
N CYS A 75 5.54 -9.08 1.77
CA CYS A 75 6.12 -10.39 1.49
C CYS A 75 4.98 -11.40 1.28
N PRO A 76 4.77 -11.93 0.07
CA PRO A 76 3.71 -12.91 -0.19
C PRO A 76 3.98 -14.26 0.50
N LEU A 77 5.24 -14.58 0.79
CA LEU A 77 5.61 -15.82 1.47
C LEU A 77 5.34 -15.76 2.98
N CYS A 78 5.59 -14.61 3.60
CA CYS A 78 5.44 -14.43 5.04
C CYS A 78 4.07 -13.85 5.43
N GLY A 79 3.34 -13.27 4.48
CA GLY A 79 2.02 -12.66 4.73
C GLY A 79 2.08 -11.35 5.52
N SER A 80 3.26 -10.73 5.58
CA SER A 80 3.57 -9.53 6.36
C SER A 80 3.81 -8.33 5.45
N ASP A 81 3.34 -7.16 5.89
CA ASP A 81 3.63 -5.86 5.26
C ASP A 81 4.44 -4.93 6.17
N THR A 82 5.19 -4.02 5.56
CA THR A 82 5.88 -2.94 6.27
C THR A 82 5.71 -1.62 5.55
N ALA A 83 5.68 -0.51 6.31
CA ALA A 83 5.68 0.84 5.78
C ALA A 83 6.90 1.61 6.29
N ASN A 84 7.68 2.18 5.37
CA ASN A 84 8.94 2.85 5.64
C ASN A 84 8.97 4.24 5.01
N LYS A 85 9.65 5.20 5.65
CA LYS A 85 9.90 6.50 5.01
C LYS A 85 10.83 6.30 3.82
N ALA A 86 10.50 6.89 2.68
CA ALA A 86 11.28 6.78 1.47
C ALA A 86 12.36 7.86 1.37
N LYS A 87 13.09 8.11 2.48
CA LYS A 87 14.13 9.14 2.55
C LYS A 87 15.31 8.66 3.39
N VAL A 88 16.51 8.73 2.83
CA VAL A 88 17.78 8.40 3.49
C VAL A 88 18.79 9.51 3.17
N ASN A 89 19.43 10.08 4.19
CA ASN A 89 20.45 11.13 4.06
C ASN A 89 20.03 12.32 3.18
N GLY A 90 18.75 12.71 3.22
CA GLY A 90 18.23 13.80 2.38
C GLY A 90 17.73 13.36 1.00
N SER A 91 18.13 12.19 0.50
CA SER A 91 17.76 11.66 -0.80
C SER A 91 16.48 10.81 -0.74
N PHE A 92 15.63 10.96 -1.76
CA PHE A 92 14.45 10.13 -1.93
C PHE A 92 14.81 8.73 -2.42
N LEU A 93 14.17 7.73 -1.82
CA LEU A 93 14.26 6.35 -2.27
C LEU A 93 13.05 6.04 -3.14
N ILE A 94 13.32 5.60 -4.36
CA ILE A 94 12.30 4.96 -5.20
C ILE A 94 12.73 3.51 -5.30
N GLN A 95 11.93 2.61 -4.71
CA GLN A 95 12.20 1.20 -4.89
C GLN A 95 11.51 0.71 -6.15
N CYS A 96 12.32 0.36 -7.14
CA CYS A 96 11.88 -0.25 -8.38
C CYS A 96 12.11 -1.76 -8.25
N LEU A 97 11.04 -2.53 -8.05
CA LEU A 97 11.13 -3.97 -8.20
C LEU A 97 11.22 -4.24 -9.70
N ARG A 98 12.43 -4.49 -10.23
CA ARG A 98 12.52 -5.21 -11.50
C ARG A 98 11.96 -6.59 -11.23
N ALA A 99 10.76 -6.86 -11.72
CA ALA A 99 10.32 -8.23 -11.92
C ALA A 99 11.35 -8.85 -12.87
N ALA A 100 12.27 -9.64 -12.33
CA ALA A 100 13.06 -10.54 -13.15
C ALA A 100 12.05 -11.52 -13.78
N LEU A 101 11.80 -11.34 -15.08
CA LEU A 101 11.17 -12.34 -15.92
C LEU A 101 12.18 -13.43 -16.23
#